data_AF-A0A3R7M703-F1
#
_entry.id   AF-A0A3R7M703-F1
#
_cell.length_a   1.000
_cell.length_b   1.000
_cell.length_c   1.000
_cell.angle_alpha   90.00
_cell.angle_beta   90.00
_cell.angle_gamma   90.00
#
_symmetry.space_group_name_H-M   'P 1'
#
loop_
_entity.id
_entity.type
_entity.pdbx_description
1 polymer ?
#
loop_
_entity_poly.entity_id
_entity_poly.type
_entity_poly.pdbx_seq_one_letter_code
_entity_poly.pdbx_strand_id
1 'polypeptide(L)'
;MSTCRCQFDGGQEINLMKVAAGPLDAPRFKELTASNKSDTSLYSYNPCYSYVFPPDGQEMSCGKDVAVCQSSTSGPINVGKQSLAKFHFDNSTDQWILSYYNDIGDRLSNVILQCTDNDNDVLEVFGETTGQHRSVFNMTLKSKCACIGGCLTPILPHGMSVGSLFLLLLLIFICVYLTVGYLYRRYVIGARGIELLPHLSFWMDFPYLVQDGFFFLLYCGRRDVTYERI
;
A
#
# COMPACT_ATOMS: atom_id res chain seq x y z
N MET A 1 -10.75 -2.91 13.57
CA MET A 1 -10.66 -3.99 12.56
C MET A 1 -10.38 -3.33 11.22
N SER A 2 -9.43 -3.84 10.43
CA SER A 2 -9.16 -3.30 9.09
C SER A 2 -10.33 -3.61 8.17
N THR A 3 -10.97 -2.57 7.63
CA THR A 3 -12.25 -2.64 6.91
C THR A 3 -12.12 -3.17 5.48
N CYS A 4 -10.91 -3.32 4.96
CA CYS A 4 -10.61 -3.72 3.58
C CYS A 4 -9.88 -5.07 3.44
N ARG A 5 -9.88 -5.88 4.51
CA ARG A 5 -9.30 -7.23 4.52
C ARG A 5 -10.34 -8.23 4.99
N CYS A 6 -10.40 -9.38 4.32
CA CYS A 6 -11.26 -10.50 4.68
C CYS A 6 -10.39 -11.74 4.86
N GLN A 7 -10.33 -12.28 6.08
CA GLN A 7 -9.51 -13.44 6.43
C GLN A 7 -10.36 -14.71 6.43
N PHE A 8 -9.79 -15.80 5.90
CA PHE A 8 -10.43 -17.10 5.77
C PHE A 8 -9.83 -18.12 6.73
N ASP A 9 -10.64 -19.11 7.07
CA ASP A 9 -10.19 -20.30 7.79
C ASP A 9 -9.16 -21.04 6.93
N GLY A 10 -7.90 -21.07 7.38
CA GLY A 10 -6.75 -21.54 6.59
C GLY A 10 -5.69 -20.47 6.33
N GLY A 11 -5.90 -19.23 6.81
CA GLY A 11 -4.88 -18.17 6.79
C GLY A 11 -4.72 -17.45 5.45
N GLN A 12 -5.52 -17.81 4.46
CA GLN A 12 -5.67 -17.03 3.23
C GLN A 12 -6.49 -15.77 3.51
N GLU A 13 -6.28 -14.72 2.73
CA GLU A 13 -7.07 -13.48 2.85
C GLU A 13 -7.27 -12.80 1.49
N ILE A 14 -8.37 -12.06 1.37
CA ILE A 14 -8.52 -10.98 0.40
C ILE A 14 -7.99 -9.72 1.07
N ASN A 15 -7.03 -9.05 0.43
CA ASN A 15 -6.37 -7.87 0.99
C ASN A 15 -6.22 -6.78 -0.06
N LEU A 16 -7.03 -5.73 0.08
CA LEU A 16 -7.11 -4.63 -0.89
C LEU A 16 -6.10 -3.49 -0.60
N MET A 17 -5.18 -3.64 0.37
CA MET A 17 -4.21 -2.60 0.71
C MET A 17 -3.33 -2.20 -0.47
N LYS A 18 -2.93 -3.16 -1.31
CA LYS A 18 -2.18 -2.87 -2.55
C LYS A 18 -3.02 -2.10 -3.56
N VAL A 19 -4.32 -2.39 -3.67
CA VAL A 19 -5.22 -1.67 -4.57
C VAL A 19 -5.38 -0.22 -4.12
N ALA A 20 -5.50 -0.01 -2.81
CA ALA A 20 -5.61 1.33 -2.22
C ALA A 20 -4.40 2.24 -2.53
N ALA A 21 -3.26 1.68 -2.97
CA ALA A 21 -2.00 2.37 -3.16
C ALA A 21 -2.17 3.75 -3.81
N GLY A 22 -1.93 4.77 -3.01
CA GLY A 22 -2.13 6.19 -3.28
C GLY A 22 -1.80 6.97 -2.01
N PRO A 23 -1.88 8.31 -2.02
CA PRO A 23 -1.78 9.09 -0.79
C PRO A 23 -2.81 8.59 0.23
N LEU A 24 -2.41 8.46 1.51
CA LEU A 24 -3.24 7.90 2.57
C LEU A 24 -4.59 8.63 2.72
N ASP A 25 -4.66 9.92 2.37
CA ASP A 25 -5.86 10.74 2.54
C ASP A 25 -6.52 11.12 1.20
N ALA A 26 -6.43 10.24 0.18
CA ALA A 26 -6.97 10.50 -1.15
C ALA A 26 -7.75 9.32 -1.75
N PRO A 27 -8.71 9.57 -2.65
CA PRO A 27 -9.33 8.51 -3.43
C PRO A 27 -8.30 7.85 -4.35
N ARG A 28 -8.30 6.51 -4.42
CA ARG A 28 -7.47 5.75 -5.38
C ARG A 28 -7.99 5.91 -6.80
N PHE A 29 -9.31 5.81 -6.93
CA PHE A 29 -10.06 6.01 -8.16
C PHE A 29 -10.83 7.31 -8.01
N LYS A 30 -10.58 8.28 -8.89
CA LYS A 30 -11.11 9.64 -8.76
C LYS A 30 -11.99 9.96 -9.96
N GLU A 31 -13.15 10.54 -9.67
CA GLU A 31 -14.05 11.15 -10.67
C GLU A 31 -14.38 10.25 -11.86
N LEU A 32 -14.67 8.98 -11.59
CA LEU A 32 -15.11 8.02 -12.60
C LEU A 32 -16.56 8.26 -12.99
N THR A 33 -16.85 8.18 -14.28
CA THR A 33 -18.21 8.28 -14.82
C THR A 33 -18.98 6.98 -14.63
N ALA A 34 -20.28 7.09 -14.37
CA ALA A 34 -21.17 5.94 -14.37
C ALA A 34 -21.34 5.38 -15.79
N SER A 35 -21.38 4.06 -15.89
CA SER A 35 -21.71 3.35 -17.13
C SER A 35 -23.21 3.43 -17.44
N ASN A 36 -24.04 3.58 -16.41
CA ASN A 36 -25.46 3.85 -16.56
C ASN A 36 -25.67 5.29 -17.07
N LYS A 37 -26.16 5.41 -18.31
CA LYS A 37 -26.35 6.71 -18.98
C LYS A 37 -27.38 7.63 -18.30
N SER A 38 -28.23 7.12 -17.42
CA SER A 38 -29.16 7.95 -16.65
C SER A 38 -28.49 8.65 -15.47
N ASP A 39 -27.30 8.21 -15.07
CA ASP A 39 -26.53 8.78 -13.96
C ASP A 39 -25.37 9.60 -14.53
N THR A 40 -25.43 10.91 -14.33
CA THR A 40 -24.39 11.86 -14.77
C THR A 40 -23.39 12.20 -13.67
N SER A 41 -23.48 11.52 -12.52
CA SER A 41 -22.61 11.76 -11.37
C SER A 41 -21.21 11.18 -11.59
N LEU A 42 -20.24 11.76 -10.89
CA LEU A 42 -18.87 11.25 -10.84
C LEU A 42 -18.64 10.55 -9.51
N TYR A 43 -17.82 9.51 -9.51
CA TYR A 43 -17.58 8.68 -8.33
C TYR A 43 -16.10 8.61 -8.00
N SER A 44 -15.79 8.81 -6.72
CA SER A 44 -14.46 8.61 -6.18
C SER A 44 -14.50 7.52 -5.11
N TYR A 45 -13.45 6.68 -5.06
CA TYR A 45 -13.39 5.51 -4.19
C TYR A 45 -11.97 5.22 -3.68
N ASN A 46 -11.87 4.82 -2.42
CA ASN A 46 -10.70 4.16 -1.85
C ASN A 46 -11.12 2.94 -1.00
N PRO A 47 -10.59 1.73 -1.27
CA PRO A 47 -11.01 0.53 -0.56
C PRO A 47 -10.57 0.50 0.90
N CYS A 48 -9.42 1.07 1.26
CA CYS A 48 -8.80 0.90 2.59
C CYS A 48 -8.60 2.18 3.39
N TYR A 49 -8.32 3.28 2.71
CA TYR A 49 -8.04 4.54 3.39
C TYR A 49 -9.24 5.46 3.31
N SER A 50 -9.58 6.08 4.43
CA SER A 50 -10.58 7.15 4.45
C SER A 50 -9.98 8.43 3.87
N TYR A 51 -10.76 9.21 3.15
CA TYR A 51 -10.32 10.50 2.63
C TYR A 51 -11.38 11.59 2.83
N VAL A 52 -11.06 12.81 2.38
CA VAL A 52 -11.97 13.95 2.30
C VAL A 52 -12.05 14.46 0.87
N PHE A 53 -13.20 14.97 0.46
CA PHE A 53 -13.43 15.46 -0.91
C PHE A 53 -14.48 16.58 -0.94
N PRO A 54 -14.24 17.71 -1.62
CA PRO A 54 -12.99 18.14 -2.26
C PRO A 54 -11.87 18.42 -1.24
N PRO A 55 -10.59 18.38 -1.65
CA PRO A 55 -9.44 18.55 -0.73
C PRO A 55 -9.39 19.91 -0.04
N ASP A 56 -10.05 20.93 -0.61
CA ASP A 56 -10.12 22.28 -0.04
C ASP A 56 -11.12 22.39 1.13
N GLY A 57 -11.79 21.30 1.52
CA GLY A 57 -12.61 21.21 2.73
C GLY A 57 -13.87 22.07 2.74
N GLN A 58 -14.25 22.65 1.60
CA GLN A 58 -15.37 23.60 1.50
C GLN A 58 -16.76 22.93 1.49
N GLU A 59 -16.85 21.62 1.22
CA GLU A 59 -18.13 20.90 1.22
C GLU A 59 -18.14 19.80 2.30
N MET A 60 -19.06 19.92 3.26
CA MET A 60 -19.15 19.05 4.44
C MET A 60 -19.60 17.62 4.12
N SER A 61 -20.26 17.40 2.98
CA SER A 61 -20.91 16.12 2.68
C SER A 61 -19.92 14.96 2.54
N CYS A 62 -18.72 15.19 1.98
CA CYS A 62 -17.62 14.22 1.93
C CYS A 62 -16.44 14.69 2.81
N GLY A 63 -16.73 15.22 4.00
CA GLY A 63 -15.73 15.82 4.88
C GLY A 63 -15.06 14.89 5.90
N LYS A 64 -15.50 13.63 6.05
CA LYS A 64 -14.92 12.69 7.03
C LYS A 64 -15.27 11.24 6.72
N ASP A 65 -14.31 10.34 6.98
CA ASP A 65 -14.51 8.87 6.98
C ASP A 65 -15.09 8.35 5.66
N VAL A 66 -14.68 8.94 4.54
CA VAL A 66 -15.25 8.64 3.23
C VAL A 66 -14.53 7.43 2.64
N ALA A 67 -15.29 6.41 2.24
CA ALA A 67 -14.81 5.37 1.33
C ALA A 67 -15.27 5.65 -0.10
N VAL A 68 -16.53 6.08 -0.27
CA VAL A 68 -17.12 6.40 -1.58
C VAL A 68 -17.76 7.79 -1.53
N CYS A 69 -17.39 8.66 -2.47
CA CYS A 69 -18.01 9.96 -2.66
C CYS A 69 -18.63 10.06 -4.06
N GLN A 70 -19.90 10.48 -4.13
CA GLN A 70 -20.59 10.79 -5.37
C GLN A 70 -20.58 12.31 -5.55
N SER A 71 -20.07 12.82 -6.67
CA SER A 71 -20.18 14.22 -7.08
C SER A 71 -21.35 14.36 -8.03
N SER A 72 -22.46 14.88 -7.52
CA SER A 72 -23.70 15.12 -8.25
C SER A 72 -23.84 16.58 -8.65
N THR A 73 -24.86 16.93 -9.44
CA THR A 73 -25.20 18.33 -9.73
C THR A 73 -25.57 19.14 -8.49
N SER A 74 -26.01 18.48 -7.40
CA SER A 74 -26.30 19.10 -6.11
C SER A 74 -25.08 19.23 -5.19
N GLY A 75 -23.89 18.84 -5.66
CA GLY A 75 -22.66 18.78 -4.89
C GLY A 75 -22.25 17.35 -4.51
N PRO A 76 -21.15 17.20 -3.74
CA PRO A 76 -20.66 15.91 -3.29
C PRO A 76 -21.57 15.35 -2.22
N ILE A 77 -21.67 14.03 -2.17
CA ILE A 77 -22.45 13.27 -1.21
C ILE A 77 -21.62 12.05 -0.79
N ASN A 78 -21.46 11.86 0.53
CA ASN A 78 -20.83 10.64 1.05
C ASN A 78 -21.86 9.50 0.97
N VAL A 79 -21.59 8.55 0.07
CA VAL A 79 -22.46 7.42 -0.23
C VAL A 79 -21.93 6.12 0.39
N GLY A 80 -20.85 6.18 1.17
CA GLY A 80 -20.29 5.04 1.87
C GLY A 80 -19.12 5.43 2.76
N LYS A 81 -19.22 5.07 4.06
CA LYS A 81 -18.17 5.34 5.05
C LYS A 81 -17.20 4.19 5.20
N GLN A 82 -15.92 4.52 5.38
CA GLN A 82 -14.86 3.53 5.55
C GLN A 82 -15.06 2.72 6.85
N SER A 83 -15.43 3.37 7.95
CA SER A 83 -15.70 2.69 9.24
C SER A 83 -16.89 1.72 9.22
N LEU A 84 -17.81 1.87 8.26
CA LEU A 84 -19.03 1.06 8.12
C LEU A 84 -18.94 0.00 7.02
N ALA A 85 -17.72 -0.33 6.58
CA ALA A 85 -17.53 -1.36 5.58
C ALA A 85 -17.90 -2.75 6.10
N LYS A 86 -18.52 -3.56 5.24
CA LYS A 86 -18.88 -4.95 5.51
C LYS A 86 -18.56 -5.84 4.31
N PHE A 87 -17.70 -6.81 4.52
CA PHE A 87 -17.52 -7.92 3.59
C PHE A 87 -18.66 -8.92 3.73
N HIS A 88 -19.17 -9.38 2.59
CA HIS A 88 -20.05 -10.53 2.52
C HIS A 88 -19.88 -11.24 1.18
N PHE A 89 -20.30 -12.49 1.12
CA PHE A 89 -20.28 -13.30 -0.08
C PHE A 89 -21.70 -13.43 -0.62
N ASP A 90 -21.88 -13.13 -1.91
CA ASP A 90 -23.15 -13.31 -2.59
C ASP A 90 -23.17 -14.67 -3.31
N ASN A 91 -23.92 -15.61 -2.74
CA ASN A 91 -24.09 -16.96 -3.29
C ASN A 91 -24.78 -16.99 -4.66
N SER A 92 -25.49 -15.92 -5.04
CA SER A 92 -26.23 -15.89 -6.31
C SER A 92 -25.33 -15.53 -7.49
N THR A 93 -24.36 -14.64 -7.25
CA THR A 93 -23.41 -14.16 -8.27
C THR A 93 -22.04 -14.82 -8.14
N ASP A 94 -21.80 -15.59 -7.07
CA ASP A 94 -20.51 -16.23 -6.74
C ASP A 94 -19.38 -15.20 -6.58
N GLN A 95 -19.71 -14.05 -5.96
CA GLN A 95 -18.81 -12.91 -5.85
C GLN A 95 -18.69 -12.40 -4.41
N TRP A 96 -17.48 -12.00 -4.04
CA TRP A 96 -17.23 -11.24 -2.82
C TRP A 96 -17.64 -9.80 -3.02
N ILE A 97 -18.35 -9.24 -2.04
CA ILE A 97 -18.83 -7.87 -2.09
C ILE A 97 -18.38 -7.14 -0.83
N LEU A 98 -17.76 -5.98 -1.04
CA LEU A 98 -17.43 -5.03 0.01
C LEU A 98 -18.45 -3.90 -0.02
N SER A 99 -19.35 -3.89 0.97
CA SER A 99 -20.41 -2.91 1.10
C SER A 99 -20.04 -1.80 2.05
N TYR A 100 -20.44 -0.57 1.73
CA TYR A 100 -20.27 0.60 2.58
C TYR A 100 -21.61 1.29 2.81
N TYR A 101 -21.93 1.55 4.07
CA TYR A 101 -23.12 2.28 4.47
C TYR A 101 -22.77 3.72 4.80
N ASN A 102 -23.73 4.64 4.67
CA ASN A 102 -23.67 5.92 5.37
C ASN A 102 -24.22 5.78 6.80
N ASP A 103 -24.19 6.87 7.58
CA ASP A 103 -24.66 6.84 8.98
C ASP A 103 -26.13 6.44 9.14
N ILE A 104 -26.97 6.86 8.19
CA ILE A 104 -28.42 6.68 8.24
C ILE A 104 -28.82 5.28 7.74
N GLY A 105 -28.02 4.68 6.85
CA GLY A 105 -28.29 3.40 6.21
C GLY A 105 -29.24 3.47 5.00
N ASP A 106 -29.61 4.67 4.58
CA ASP A 106 -30.42 4.94 3.37
C ASP A 106 -29.58 4.96 2.08
N ARG A 107 -28.24 4.87 2.21
CA ARG A 107 -27.30 4.76 1.10
C ARG A 107 -26.39 3.55 1.29
N LEU A 108 -26.28 2.74 0.26
CA LEU A 108 -25.45 1.54 0.23
C LEU A 108 -24.59 1.53 -1.02
N SER A 109 -23.27 1.60 -0.85
CA SER A 109 -22.33 1.37 -1.94
C SER A 109 -21.85 -0.07 -1.93
N ASN A 110 -22.07 -0.79 -3.02
CA ASN A 110 -21.60 -2.17 -3.21
C ASN A 110 -20.43 -2.20 -4.17
N VAL A 111 -19.29 -2.71 -3.69
CA VAL A 111 -18.09 -2.95 -4.49
C VAL A 111 -17.95 -4.44 -4.71
N ILE A 112 -18.33 -4.87 -5.91
CA ILE A 112 -18.21 -6.26 -6.36
C ILE A 112 -16.74 -6.52 -6.67
N LEU A 113 -16.16 -7.53 -6.02
CA LEU A 113 -14.76 -7.89 -6.18
C LEU A 113 -14.64 -8.94 -7.28
N GLN A 114 -14.13 -8.53 -8.43
CA GLN A 114 -13.88 -9.41 -9.56
C GLN A 114 -12.40 -9.77 -9.63
N CYS A 115 -12.09 -11.02 -9.33
CA CYS A 115 -10.76 -11.58 -9.48
C CYS A 115 -10.33 -11.58 -10.96
N THR A 116 -9.12 -11.12 -11.24
CA THR A 116 -8.50 -11.13 -12.57
C THR A 116 -7.00 -11.34 -12.45
N ASP A 117 -6.39 -11.93 -13.48
CA ASP A 117 -4.93 -12.10 -13.58
C ASP A 117 -4.21 -10.83 -14.05
N ASN A 118 -4.95 -9.76 -14.37
CA ASN A 118 -4.37 -8.49 -14.78
C ASN A 118 -3.62 -7.81 -13.62
N ASP A 119 -2.44 -7.27 -13.92
CA ASP A 119 -1.65 -6.51 -12.95
C ASP A 119 -2.22 -5.11 -12.66
N ASN A 120 -3.10 -4.60 -13.53
CA ASN A 120 -3.72 -3.29 -13.36
C ASN A 120 -5.07 -3.41 -12.67
N ASP A 121 -5.24 -2.64 -11.60
CA ASP A 121 -6.53 -2.50 -10.91
C ASP A 121 -7.45 -1.55 -11.68
N VAL A 122 -8.68 -2.00 -11.95
CA VAL A 122 -9.69 -1.23 -12.68
C VAL A 122 -10.97 -1.17 -11.85
N LEU A 123 -11.52 0.03 -11.65
CA LEU A 123 -12.84 0.23 -11.07
C LEU A 123 -13.83 0.63 -12.16
N GLU A 124 -14.88 -0.16 -12.33
CA GLU A 124 -16.00 0.13 -13.21
C GLU A 124 -17.20 0.55 -12.39
N VAL A 125 -17.69 1.76 -12.61
CA VAL A 125 -18.85 2.28 -11.87
C VAL A 125 -20.10 2.06 -12.71
N PHE A 126 -21.06 1.32 -12.17
CA PHE A 126 -22.37 1.20 -12.81
C PHE A 126 -23.20 2.46 -12.58
N GLY A 127 -23.20 2.97 -11.34
CA GLY A 127 -23.90 4.18 -10.93
C GLY A 127 -24.99 3.91 -9.88
N GLU A 128 -25.83 4.91 -9.64
CA GLU A 128 -26.95 4.84 -8.70
C GLU A 128 -28.11 4.02 -9.28
N THR A 129 -28.69 3.20 -8.42
CA THR A 129 -29.91 2.43 -8.68
C THR A 129 -30.87 2.56 -7.50
N THR A 130 -32.17 2.55 -7.79
CA THR A 130 -33.20 2.60 -6.76
C THR A 130 -33.37 1.21 -6.15
N GLY A 131 -32.88 1.04 -4.92
CA GLY A 131 -33.23 -0.12 -4.10
C GLY A 131 -34.62 0.04 -3.48
N GLN A 132 -35.13 -1.02 -2.87
CA GLN A 132 -36.50 -1.04 -2.33
C GLN A 132 -36.75 -0.01 -1.21
N HIS A 133 -35.71 0.31 -0.42
CA HIS A 133 -35.79 1.26 0.70
C HIS A 133 -34.58 2.22 0.79
N ARG A 134 -33.64 2.13 -0.15
CA ARG A 134 -32.35 2.83 -0.09
C ARG A 134 -31.78 3.06 -1.49
N SER A 135 -30.98 4.09 -1.67
CA SER A 135 -30.17 4.28 -2.89
C SER A 135 -29.00 3.30 -2.87
N VAL A 136 -28.83 2.55 -3.96
CA VAL A 136 -27.77 1.53 -4.09
C VAL A 136 -26.82 1.96 -5.20
N PHE A 137 -25.54 2.08 -4.85
CA PHE A 137 -24.47 2.50 -5.76
C PHE A 137 -23.62 1.27 -6.07
N ASN A 138 -23.67 0.78 -7.31
CA ASN A 138 -22.97 -0.44 -7.69
C ASN A 138 -21.68 -0.11 -8.45
N MET A 139 -20.59 -0.76 -8.06
CA MET A 139 -19.31 -0.69 -8.75
C MET A 139 -18.62 -2.06 -8.73
N THR A 140 -17.78 -2.30 -9.73
CA THR A 140 -17.02 -3.54 -9.89
C THR A 140 -15.54 -3.22 -9.85
N LEU A 141 -14.83 -3.77 -8.87
CA LEU A 141 -13.38 -3.69 -8.74
C LEU A 141 -12.74 -4.93 -9.34
N LYS A 142 -12.09 -4.77 -10.49
CA LYS A 142 -11.27 -5.81 -11.13
C LYS A 142 -9.84 -5.68 -10.62
N SER A 143 -9.37 -6.69 -9.90
CA SER A 143 -8.02 -6.71 -9.36
C SER A 143 -7.54 -8.12 -9.09
N LYS A 144 -6.23 -8.36 -9.20
CA LYS A 144 -5.60 -9.56 -8.66
C LYS A 144 -5.75 -9.67 -7.13
N CYS A 145 -5.86 -8.54 -6.44
CA CYS A 145 -6.07 -8.50 -5.00
C CYS A 145 -7.50 -8.85 -4.55
N ALA A 146 -8.46 -8.90 -5.49
CA ALA A 146 -9.79 -9.41 -5.24
C ALA A 146 -9.81 -10.95 -5.12
N CYS A 147 -8.79 -11.63 -5.62
CA CYS A 147 -8.64 -13.08 -5.49
C CYS A 147 -8.19 -13.44 -4.06
N ILE A 148 -8.71 -14.56 -3.54
CA ILE A 148 -8.26 -15.12 -2.26
C ILE A 148 -6.77 -15.47 -2.36
N GLY A 149 -5.93 -14.80 -1.56
CA GLY A 149 -4.48 -14.96 -1.62
C GLY A 149 -3.82 -14.41 -2.89
N GLY A 150 -4.53 -13.66 -3.75
CA GLY A 150 -3.97 -13.18 -5.02
C GLY A 150 -2.95 -12.05 -4.84
N CYS A 151 -3.14 -11.20 -3.83
CA CYS A 151 -2.19 -10.17 -3.43
C CYS A 151 -1.42 -10.57 -2.18
N LEU A 152 -0.60 -11.61 -2.30
CA LEU A 152 0.51 -11.81 -1.37
C LEU A 152 1.42 -10.58 -1.46
N THR A 153 1.33 -9.69 -0.48
CA THR A 153 2.46 -8.84 -0.13
C THR A 153 3.56 -9.79 0.34
N PRO A 154 4.74 -9.90 -0.32
CA PRO A 154 5.92 -10.25 0.47
C PRO A 154 5.93 -9.26 1.64
N ILE A 155 6.14 -9.78 2.84
CA ILE A 155 6.03 -9.05 4.10
C ILE A 155 7.06 -7.90 4.09
N LEU A 156 6.69 -6.79 3.48
CA LEU A 156 7.37 -5.52 3.58
C LEU A 156 6.40 -4.65 4.39
N PRO A 157 6.71 -4.42 5.67
CA PRO A 157 5.99 -3.46 6.47
C PRO A 157 5.87 -2.15 5.69
N HIS A 158 4.66 -1.58 5.68
CA HIS A 158 4.42 -0.26 5.08
C HIS A 158 5.46 0.73 5.63
N GLY A 159 6.21 1.39 4.74
CA GLY A 159 7.21 2.40 5.11
C GLY A 159 8.68 2.00 4.95
N MET A 160 9.00 0.76 4.53
CA MET A 160 10.38 0.40 4.20
C MET A 160 10.71 0.75 2.74
N SER A 161 11.68 1.65 2.55
CA SER A 161 12.28 1.90 1.23
C SER A 161 12.95 0.62 0.70
N VAL A 162 12.96 0.44 -0.62
CA VAL A 162 13.74 -0.62 -1.30
C VAL A 162 15.21 -0.57 -0.85
N GLY A 163 15.75 0.63 -0.59
CA GLY A 163 17.09 0.82 -0.05
C GLY A 163 17.26 0.19 1.34
N SER A 164 16.27 0.33 2.22
CA SER A 164 16.31 -0.27 3.57
C SER A 164 16.29 -1.80 3.52
N LEU A 165 15.52 -2.39 2.60
CA LEU A 165 15.52 -3.84 2.38
C LEU A 165 16.88 -4.33 1.88
N PHE A 166 17.47 -3.62 0.91
CA PHE A 166 18.79 -3.95 0.38
C PHE A 166 19.87 -3.89 1.47
N LEU A 167 19.86 -2.85 2.31
CA LEU A 167 20.78 -2.71 3.44
C LEU A 167 20.63 -3.84 4.47
N LEU A 168 19.39 -4.26 4.75
CA LEU A 168 19.13 -5.38 5.66
C LEU A 168 19.69 -6.69 5.10
N LEU A 169 19.45 -6.98 3.82
CA LEU A 169 20.01 -8.17 3.17
C LEU A 169 21.54 -8.13 3.16
N LEU A 170 22.14 -6.99 2.82
CA LEU A 170 23.59 -6.78 2.86
C LEU A 170 24.16 -7.06 4.26
N LEU A 171 23.51 -6.57 5.32
CA LEU A 171 23.94 -6.80 6.69
C LEU A 171 23.93 -8.29 7.06
N ILE A 172 22.89 -9.02 6.66
CA ILE A 172 22.80 -10.48 6.86
C ILE A 172 23.97 -11.19 6.15
N PHE A 173 24.25 -10.84 4.90
CA PHE A 173 25.37 -11.41 4.16
C PHE A 173 26.71 -11.12 4.83
N ILE A 174 26.92 -9.90 5.34
CA ILE A 174 28.13 -9.54 6.11
C ILE A 174 28.24 -10.39 7.38
N CYS A 175 27.17 -10.57 8.15
CA CYS A 175 27.19 -11.41 9.35
C CYS A 175 27.54 -12.88 9.02
N VAL A 176 26.94 -13.44 7.97
CA VAL A 176 27.27 -14.81 7.51
C VAL A 176 28.73 -14.90 7.07
N TYR A 177 29.22 -13.93 6.29
CA TYR A 177 30.60 -13.89 5.86
C TYR A 177 31.59 -13.79 7.04
N LEU A 178 31.32 -12.91 8.01
CA LEU A 178 32.17 -12.75 9.20
C LEU A 178 32.17 -14.01 10.06
N THR A 179 31.01 -14.64 10.27
CA THR A 179 30.91 -15.87 11.08
C THR A 179 31.58 -17.06 10.41
N VAL A 180 31.29 -17.32 9.13
CA VAL A 180 31.93 -18.41 8.38
C VAL A 180 33.43 -18.17 8.24
N GLY A 181 33.85 -16.96 7.88
CA GLY A 181 35.26 -16.60 7.74
C GLY A 181 36.02 -16.66 9.06
N TYR A 182 35.39 -16.26 10.18
CA TYR A 182 35.93 -16.42 11.52
C TYR A 182 36.14 -17.89 11.88
N LEU A 183 35.12 -18.73 11.70
CA LEU A 183 35.21 -20.17 12.00
C LEU A 183 36.29 -20.83 11.15
N TYR A 184 36.35 -20.51 9.85
CA TYR A 184 37.38 -21.03 8.95
C TYR A 184 38.78 -20.64 9.41
N ARG A 185 39.03 -19.36 9.72
CA ARG A 185 40.34 -18.89 10.18
C ARG A 185 40.74 -19.46 11.54
N ARG A 186 39.77 -19.66 12.43
CA ARG A 186 40.00 -20.23 13.76
C ARG A 186 40.33 -21.72 13.72
N TYR A 187 39.54 -22.51 12.99
CA TYR A 187 39.58 -23.96 13.08
C TYR A 187 40.40 -24.62 11.98
N VAL A 188 40.46 -24.03 10.78
CA VAL A 188 41.22 -24.59 9.65
C VAL A 188 42.63 -24.02 9.61
N ILE A 189 42.75 -22.68 9.71
CA ILE A 189 44.06 -22.00 9.61
C ILE A 189 44.77 -21.94 10.96
N GLY A 190 44.03 -21.97 12.08
CA GLY A 190 44.61 -21.86 13.43
C GLY A 190 45.06 -20.45 13.82
N ALA A 191 44.57 -19.43 13.10
CA ALA A 191 44.89 -18.02 13.39
C ALA A 191 44.38 -17.61 14.78
N ARG A 192 45.07 -16.65 15.41
CA ARG A 192 44.75 -16.15 16.76
C ARG A 192 44.72 -14.63 16.80
N GLY A 193 43.94 -14.07 17.72
CA GLY A 193 43.84 -12.62 17.88
C GLY A 193 43.06 -11.93 16.74
N ILE A 194 43.49 -10.74 16.34
CA ILE A 194 42.79 -9.87 15.38
C ILE A 194 42.76 -10.43 13.95
N GLU A 195 43.64 -11.38 13.63
CA GLU A 195 43.72 -12.04 12.31
C GLU A 195 42.58 -13.03 12.04
N LEU A 196 41.74 -13.29 13.06
CA LEU A 196 40.53 -14.08 12.93
C LEU A 196 39.46 -13.40 12.06
N LEU A 197 39.51 -12.07 11.92
CA LEU A 197 38.63 -11.33 11.03
C LEU A 197 39.04 -11.51 9.57
N PRO A 198 38.13 -11.98 8.69
CA PRO A 198 38.46 -12.21 7.30
C PRO A 198 38.56 -10.87 6.55
N HIS A 199 39.67 -10.69 5.82
CA HIS A 199 40.01 -9.44 5.10
C HIS A 199 40.04 -8.21 6.02
N LEU A 200 40.82 -8.28 7.12
CA LEU A 200 40.93 -7.22 8.12
C LEU A 200 41.25 -5.83 7.54
N SER A 201 42.17 -5.74 6.58
CA SER A 201 42.55 -4.46 5.95
C SER A 201 41.34 -3.75 5.35
N PHE A 202 40.49 -4.47 4.62
CA PHE A 202 39.25 -3.92 4.06
C PHE A 202 38.33 -3.35 5.15
N TRP A 203 38.14 -4.07 6.26
CA TRP A 203 37.29 -3.60 7.35
C TRP A 203 37.87 -2.42 8.12
N MET A 204 39.20 -2.30 8.17
CA MET A 204 39.88 -1.13 8.72
C MET A 204 39.72 0.10 7.84
N ASP A 205 39.70 -0.09 6.52
CA ASP A 205 39.55 1.00 5.54
C ASP A 205 38.08 1.43 5.36
N PHE A 206 37.13 0.51 5.60
CA PHE A 206 35.70 0.74 5.37
C PHE A 206 35.12 2.01 6.05
N PRO A 207 35.41 2.33 7.32
CA PRO A 207 34.91 3.56 7.96
C PRO A 207 35.39 4.82 7.25
N TYR A 208 36.65 4.83 6.81
CA TYR A 208 37.23 5.95 6.07
C TYR A 208 36.55 6.11 4.70
N LEU A 209 36.32 5.00 3.99
CA LEU A 209 35.59 4.99 2.71
C LEU A 209 34.14 5.53 2.85
N VAL A 210 33.45 5.19 3.94
CA VAL A 210 32.10 5.70 4.23
C VAL A 210 32.13 7.19 4.52
N GLN A 211 33.11 7.67 5.30
CA GLN A 211 33.30 9.08 5.61
C GLN A 211 33.54 9.90 4.33
N ASP A 212 34.42 9.41 3.44
CA ASP A 212 34.69 10.05 2.15
C ASP A 212 33.45 10.10 1.26
N GLY A 213 32.67 9.01 1.21
CA GLY A 213 31.40 8.98 0.48
C GLY A 213 30.38 10.00 0.99
N PHE A 214 30.27 10.15 2.32
CA PHE A 214 29.39 11.13 2.93
C PHE A 214 29.81 12.57 2.62
N PHE A 215 31.11 12.88 2.72
CA PHE A 215 31.64 14.19 2.34
C PHE A 215 31.44 14.48 0.86
N PHE A 216 31.64 13.50 -0.02
CA PHE A 216 31.38 13.65 -1.45
C PHE A 216 29.94 14.08 -1.74
N LEU A 217 28.96 13.46 -1.04
CA LEU A 217 27.55 13.79 -1.16
C LEU A 217 27.22 15.18 -0.60
N LEU A 218 27.78 15.55 0.55
CA LEU A 218 27.53 16.87 1.17
C LEU A 218 28.12 18.02 0.35
N TYR A 219 29.29 17.82 -0.24
CA TYR A 219 29.99 18.87 -0.98
C TYR A 219 29.68 18.86 -2.48
N CYS A 220 28.83 17.94 -2.98
CA CYS A 220 28.48 17.84 -4.41
C CYS A 220 29.73 17.90 -5.32
N GLY A 221 30.82 17.25 -4.89
CA GLY A 221 32.10 17.28 -5.61
C GLY A 221 32.86 18.62 -5.62
N ARG A 222 32.44 19.67 -4.89
CA ARG A 222 33.28 20.85 -4.65
C ARG A 222 34.33 20.51 -3.60
N ARG A 223 35.50 20.08 -4.07
CA ARG A 223 36.69 19.89 -3.23
C ARG A 223 37.16 21.24 -2.71
N ASP A 224 37.07 21.49 -1.40
CA ASP A 224 37.99 22.44 -0.77
C ASP A 224 39.33 21.73 -0.54
N VAL A 225 40.39 22.33 -1.07
CA VAL A 225 41.76 21.81 -1.18
C VAL A 225 42.48 21.92 0.18
N THR A 226 41.92 21.32 1.24
CA THR A 226 42.43 21.56 2.61
C THR A 226 42.91 20.30 3.33
N TYR A 227 42.94 19.13 2.68
CA TYR A 227 43.47 17.89 3.27
C TYR A 227 44.99 17.68 3.08
N GLU A 228 45.72 18.63 2.50
CA GLU A 228 47.19 18.57 2.37
C GLU A 228 47.96 19.09 3.61
N ARG A 229 47.31 19.25 4.75
CA ARG A 229 48.02 19.42 6.03
C ARG A 229 47.34 18.64 7.13
N ILE A 230 47.89 17.48 7.47
CA ILE A 230 48.50 17.12 8.77
C ILE A 230 49.22 15.79 8.57
#